data_AF-A0A414SSF8-F1
#
_entry.id   AF-A0A414SSF8-F1
#
_cell.length_a   1.000
_cell.length_b   1.000
_cell.length_c   1.000
_cell.angle_alpha   90.00
_cell.angle_beta   90.00
_cell.angle_gamma   90.00
#
_symmetry.space_group_name_H-M   'P 1'
#
loop_
_entity.id
_entity.type
_entity.pdbx_description
1 polymer ?
#
loop_
_entity_poly.entity_id
_entity_poly.type
_entity_poly.pdbx_seq_one_letter_code
_entity_poly.pdbx_strand_id
1 'polypeptide(L)'
;MDYQKRIEEYRKIGREIKEEYIDEKRKDLLCIEENNVLLFLKRIEEDECSTGDLKNLFLQNQEEDDYRPSLYVDFDKKLLYSMYIEPASYEDYVPVGWNAKYKSFLDIIPAEKRYWEKQN
;
A
#
# COMPACT_ATOMS: atom_id res chain seq x y z
N MET A 1 4.03 1.21 -6.59
CA MET A 1 4.97 0.20 -6.05
C MET A 1 5.57 -0.58 -7.21
N ASP A 2 6.88 -0.76 -7.16
CA ASP A 2 7.74 -1.32 -8.18
C ASP A 2 8.24 -2.70 -7.70
N TYR A 3 7.47 -3.72 -8.07
CA TYR A 3 7.74 -5.11 -7.77
C TYR A 3 8.96 -5.62 -8.55
N GLN A 4 9.28 -4.99 -9.69
CA GLN A 4 10.46 -5.33 -10.48
C GLN A 4 11.73 -5.05 -9.67
N LYS A 5 11.83 -3.90 -9.00
CA LYS A 5 12.95 -3.62 -8.07
C LYS A 5 13.11 -4.70 -7.01
N ARG A 6 12.00 -5.15 -6.42
CA ARG A 6 12.03 -6.22 -5.40
C ARG A 6 12.57 -7.54 -5.97
N ILE A 7 12.13 -7.93 -7.17
CA ILE A 7 12.65 -9.13 -7.87
C ILE A 7 14.15 -9.00 -8.12
N GLU A 8 14.61 -7.83 -8.58
CA GLU A 8 16.02 -7.56 -8.86
C GLU A 8 16.89 -7.61 -7.59
N GLU A 9 16.44 -7.03 -6.47
CA GLU A 9 17.16 -7.10 -5.19
C GLU A 9 17.28 -8.54 -4.67
N TYR A 10 16.22 -9.35 -4.78
CA TYR A 10 16.29 -10.76 -4.41
C TYR A 10 17.29 -11.53 -5.29
N ARG A 11 17.32 -11.26 -6.60
CA ARG A 11 18.29 -11.87 -7.52
C ARG A 11 19.72 -11.53 -7.17
N LYS A 12 20.01 -10.29 -6.74
CA LYS A 12 21.36 -9.86 -6.32
C LYS A 12 21.92 -10.67 -5.15
N ILE A 13 21.05 -11.12 -4.24
CA ILE A 13 21.45 -11.96 -3.08
C ILE A 13 21.34 -13.46 -3.37
N GLY A 14 21.23 -13.86 -4.65
CA GLY A 14 21.15 -15.26 -5.07
C GLY A 14 19.82 -15.93 -4.75
N ARG A 15 18.75 -15.15 -4.53
CA ARG A 15 17.39 -15.64 -4.29
C ARG A 15 16.50 -15.34 -5.49
N GLU A 16 15.40 -16.07 -5.60
CA GLU A 16 14.42 -15.88 -6.66
C GLU A 16 13.03 -15.68 -6.05
N ILE A 17 12.27 -14.72 -6.60
CA ILE A 17 10.83 -14.61 -6.38
C ILE A 17 10.16 -15.34 -7.54
N LYS A 18 9.51 -16.45 -7.24
CA LYS A 18 8.77 -17.22 -8.23
C LYS A 18 7.52 -16.46 -8.67
N GLU A 19 7.14 -16.62 -9.94
CA GLU A 19 5.93 -16.01 -10.49
C GLU A 19 4.66 -16.42 -9.73
N GLU A 20 4.62 -17.66 -9.20
CA GLU A 20 3.51 -18.18 -8.38
C GLU A 20 3.26 -17.39 -7.07
N TYR A 21 4.23 -16.58 -6.63
CA TYR A 21 4.09 -15.71 -5.44
C TYR A 21 3.68 -14.28 -5.79
N ILE A 22 3.56 -13.96 -7.08
CA ILE A 22 3.09 -12.66 -7.53
C ILE A 22 1.57 -12.68 -7.53
N ASP A 23 0.97 -11.71 -6.84
CA ASP A 23 -0.49 -11.54 -6.81
C ASP A 23 -1.04 -11.47 -8.23
N GLU A 24 -2.11 -12.22 -8.54
CA GLU A 24 -2.72 -12.23 -9.88
C GLU A 24 -3.19 -10.83 -10.32
N LYS A 25 -3.59 -9.96 -9.37
CA LYS A 25 -3.94 -8.56 -9.65
C LYS A 25 -2.73 -7.76 -10.16
N ARG A 26 -1.50 -8.21 -9.88
CA ARG A 26 -0.22 -7.66 -10.34
C ARG A 26 0.34 -8.34 -11.60
N LYS A 27 -0.33 -9.35 -12.15
CA LYS A 27 0.15 -10.06 -13.34
C LYS A 27 0.39 -9.11 -14.52
N ASP A 28 1.57 -9.21 -15.13
CA ASP A 28 2.05 -8.31 -16.19
C ASP A 28 2.13 -6.83 -15.78
N LEU A 29 2.01 -6.52 -14.48
CA LEU A 29 1.97 -5.17 -13.93
C LEU A 29 2.92 -5.04 -12.73
N LEU A 30 4.20 -5.34 -12.98
CA LEU A 30 5.23 -5.34 -11.94
C LEU A 30 5.54 -3.93 -11.44
N CYS A 31 5.44 -2.90 -12.29
CA CYS A 31 5.58 -1.52 -11.88
C CYS A 31 4.26 -0.77 -12.07
N ILE A 32 3.73 -0.18 -11.00
CA ILE A 32 2.51 0.64 -11.07
C ILE A 32 2.89 2.11 -11.11
N GLU A 33 2.48 2.78 -12.17
CA GLU A 33 2.74 4.19 -12.47
C GLU A 33 1.47 4.87 -13.02
N GLU A 34 1.52 6.17 -13.27
CA GLU A 34 0.37 6.98 -13.68
C GLU A 34 -0.29 6.49 -14.97
N ASN A 35 0.49 5.93 -15.89
CA ASN A 35 0.01 5.43 -17.18
C ASN A 35 -0.78 4.12 -17.08
N ASN A 36 -0.67 3.40 -15.97
CA ASN A 36 -1.26 2.08 -15.78
C ASN A 36 -2.06 1.94 -14.47
N VAL A 37 -2.07 2.98 -13.62
CA VAL A 37 -2.79 3.00 -12.35
C VAL A 37 -4.27 2.70 -12.53
N LEU A 38 -4.91 3.21 -13.59
CA LEU A 38 -6.34 2.94 -13.84
C LEU A 38 -6.62 1.46 -14.08
N LEU A 39 -5.71 0.75 -14.75
CA LEU A 39 -5.80 -0.69 -14.92
C LEU A 39 -5.62 -1.41 -13.58
N PHE A 40 -4.66 -0.97 -12.76
CA PHE A 40 -4.45 -1.54 -11.43
C PHE A 40 -5.67 -1.35 -10.52
N LEU A 41 -6.20 -0.13 -10.45
CA LEU A 41 -7.37 0.19 -9.62
C LEU A 41 -8.58 -0.66 -10.01
N LYS A 42 -8.79 -0.88 -11.31
CA LYS A 42 -9.83 -1.80 -11.79
C LYS A 42 -9.62 -3.25 -11.32
N ARG A 43 -8.37 -3.72 -11.19
CA ARG A 43 -8.08 -5.09 -10.75
C ARG A 43 -8.22 -5.32 -9.25
N ILE A 44 -8.15 -4.24 -8.46
CA ILE A 44 -8.35 -4.26 -7.01
C ILE A 44 -9.72 -3.67 -6.61
N GLU A 45 -10.64 -3.48 -7.57
CA GLU A 45 -11.93 -2.84 -7.32
C GLU A 45 -12.76 -3.60 -6.27
N GLU A 46 -12.61 -4.93 -6.21
CA GLU A 46 -13.25 -5.79 -5.20
C GLU A 46 -12.69 -5.58 -3.78
N ASP A 47 -11.48 -5.02 -3.65
CA ASP A 47 -10.87 -4.68 -2.36
C ASP A 47 -11.28 -3.27 -1.88
N GLU A 48 -11.98 -2.50 -2.71
CA GLU A 48 -12.47 -1.17 -2.33
C GLU A 48 -13.51 -1.30 -1.22
N CYS A 49 -13.34 -0.50 -0.17
CA CYS A 49 -14.24 -0.50 0.97
C CYS A 49 -14.56 0.91 1.42
N SER A 50 -15.74 1.09 2.00
CA SER A 50 -16.12 2.39 2.55
C SER A 50 -15.45 2.64 3.90
N THR A 51 -15.39 3.91 4.31
CA THR A 51 -14.99 4.28 5.68
C THR A 51 -15.88 3.59 6.74
N GLY A 52 -17.15 3.33 6.43
CA GLY A 52 -18.06 2.61 7.32
C GLY A 52 -17.69 1.14 7.49
N ASP A 53 -17.31 0.47 6.40
CA ASP A 53 -16.87 -0.93 6.42
C ASP A 53 -15.57 -1.06 7.23
N LEU A 54 -14.61 -0.16 7.01
CA LEU A 54 -13.37 -0.10 7.79
C LEU A 54 -13.64 0.17 9.27
N LYS A 55 -14.61 1.04 9.60
CA LYS A 55 -15.00 1.32 10.99
C LYS A 55 -15.61 0.08 11.64
N ASN A 56 -16.50 -0.63 10.95
CA ASN A 56 -17.09 -1.86 11.46
C ASN A 56 -16.02 -2.94 11.69
N LEU A 57 -15.08 -3.10 10.75
CA LEU A 57 -13.97 -4.04 10.88
C LEU A 57 -13.06 -3.67 12.06
N PHE A 58 -12.73 -2.37 12.22
CA PHE A 58 -11.93 -1.88 13.34
C PHE A 58 -12.61 -2.14 14.69
N LEU A 59 -13.93 -1.94 14.79
CA LEU A 59 -14.69 -2.20 16.02
C LEU A 59 -14.76 -3.69 16.38
N GLN A 60 -14.81 -4.57 15.37
CA GLN A 60 -14.87 -6.02 15.57
C GLN A 60 -13.54 -6.62 16.06
N ASN A 61 -12.41 -5.95 15.78
CA ASN A 61 -11.08 -6.50 16.01
C ASN A 61 -10.21 -5.64 16.96
N GLN A 62 -10.83 -4.89 17.87
CA GLN A 62 -10.11 -3.97 18.78
C GLN A 62 -9.08 -4.65 19.70
N GLU A 63 -9.19 -5.96 19.91
CA GLU A 63 -8.35 -6.68 20.88
C GLU A 63 -7.10 -7.32 20.26
N GLU A 64 -7.03 -7.48 18.93
CA GLU A 64 -6.02 -8.35 18.30
C GLU A 64 -4.97 -7.61 17.47
N ASP A 65 -5.31 -6.53 16.76
CA ASP A 65 -4.35 -5.86 15.87
C ASP A 65 -4.53 -4.34 15.79
N ASP A 66 -3.45 -3.67 15.39
CA ASP A 66 -3.49 -2.28 15.00
C ASP A 66 -4.07 -2.11 13.59
N TYR A 67 -5.40 -2.09 13.48
CA TYR A 67 -6.14 -1.89 12.24
C TYR A 67 -6.04 -0.46 11.66
N ARG A 68 -5.11 0.38 12.14
CA ARG A 68 -4.84 1.70 11.55
C ARG A 68 -4.24 1.56 10.14
N PRO A 69 -4.42 2.57 9.27
CA PRO A 69 -3.87 2.50 7.93
C PRO A 69 -2.33 2.50 7.99
N SER A 70 -1.71 1.62 7.20
CA SER A 70 -0.26 1.45 7.17
C SER A 70 0.42 2.10 5.96
N LEU A 71 -0.34 2.33 4.88
CA LEU A 71 0.14 2.91 3.63
C LEU A 71 -0.77 4.05 3.17
N TYR A 72 -0.13 5.15 2.76
CA TYR A 72 -0.77 6.25 2.04
C TYR A 72 -0.11 6.38 0.67
N VAL A 73 -0.90 6.34 -0.38
CA VAL A 73 -0.44 6.39 -1.78
C VAL A 73 -1.21 7.48 -2.52
N ASP A 74 -0.49 8.43 -3.10
CA ASP A 74 -1.04 9.49 -3.95
C ASP A 74 -0.33 9.41 -5.31
N PHE A 75 -1.05 8.88 -6.30
CA PHE A 75 -0.52 8.68 -7.66
C PHE A 75 -0.31 10.01 -8.40
N ASP A 76 -1.17 10.99 -8.18
CA ASP A 76 -1.09 12.31 -8.85
C ASP A 76 0.16 13.08 -8.40
N LYS A 77 0.52 12.96 -7.11
CA LYS A 77 1.71 13.61 -6.55
C LYS A 77 2.94 12.70 -6.50
N LYS A 78 2.82 11.44 -6.94
CA LYS A 78 3.88 10.41 -6.82
C LYS A 78 4.40 10.26 -5.39
N LEU A 79 3.49 10.22 -4.41
CA LEU A 79 3.85 10.12 -2.99
C LEU A 79 3.50 8.75 -2.43
N LEU A 80 4.41 8.23 -1.61
CA LEU A 80 4.13 7.11 -0.72
C LEU A 80 4.58 7.46 0.70
N TYR A 81 3.69 7.29 1.66
CA TYR A 81 4.07 7.26 3.07
C TYR A 81 3.75 5.90 3.64
N SER A 82 4.73 5.27 4.30
CA SER A 82 4.47 4.08 5.09
C SER A 82 4.66 4.39 6.57
N MET A 83 3.89 3.68 7.38
CA MET A 83 4.05 3.61 8.83
C MET A 83 4.49 2.21 9.27
N TYR A 84 4.94 1.37 8.33
CA TYR A 84 5.28 -0.01 8.58
C TYR A 84 6.79 -0.17 8.82
N ILE A 85 7.17 -0.67 10.00
CA ILE A 85 8.57 -0.94 10.35
C ILE A 85 8.91 -2.35 9.88
N GLU A 86 9.30 -2.51 8.62
CA GLU A 86 9.81 -3.78 8.09
C GLU A 86 11.30 -3.71 7.72
N PRO A 87 12.01 -4.87 7.68
CA PRO A 87 13.38 -4.95 7.19
C PRO A 87 13.55 -4.56 5.73
N ALA A 88 12.48 -4.66 4.94
CA ALA A 88 12.40 -4.20 3.55
C ALA A 88 11.42 -3.03 3.47
N SER A 89 11.95 -1.81 3.40
CA SER A 89 11.15 -0.59 3.43
C SER A 89 10.33 -0.45 2.14
N TYR A 90 9.01 -0.27 2.26
CA TYR A 90 8.13 -0.02 1.12
C TYR A 90 8.59 1.19 0.28
N GLU A 91 9.27 2.13 0.93
CA GLU A 91 9.85 3.33 0.34
C GLU A 91 10.91 3.03 -0.73
N ASP A 92 11.61 1.90 -0.62
CA ASP A 92 12.66 1.52 -1.57
C ASP A 92 12.07 0.95 -2.88
N TYR A 93 10.82 0.46 -2.81
CA TYR A 93 10.11 -0.20 -3.90
C TYR A 93 9.03 0.70 -4.51
N VAL A 94 9.29 2.00 -4.62
CA VAL A 94 8.45 2.91 -5.41
C VAL A 94 9.01 3.12 -6.82
N PRO A 95 8.17 3.45 -7.82
CA PRO A 95 8.66 3.75 -9.16
C PRO A 95 9.63 4.94 -9.19
N VAL A 96 10.39 5.06 -10.27
CA VAL A 96 11.37 6.15 -10.42
C VAL A 96 10.65 7.51 -10.42
N GLY A 97 11.20 8.47 -9.67
CA GLY A 97 10.64 9.82 -9.54
C GLY A 97 9.53 9.96 -8.49
N TRP A 98 9.20 8.90 -7.76
CA TRP A 98 8.33 8.99 -6.59
C TRP A 98 9.08 9.48 -5.35
N ASN A 99 8.38 10.23 -4.51
CA ASN A 99 8.87 10.64 -3.20
C ASN A 99 8.21 9.76 -2.14
N ALA A 100 8.99 8.80 -1.64
CA ALA A 100 8.57 7.86 -0.63
C ALA A 100 9.29 8.10 0.69
N LYS A 101 8.54 8.08 1.81
CA LYS A 101 9.10 8.32 3.15
C LYS A 101 8.38 7.51 4.22
N TYR A 102 9.16 6.92 5.12
CA TYR A 102 8.67 6.38 6.36
C TYR A 102 8.29 7.55 7.29
N LYS A 103 6.99 7.77 7.48
CA LYS A 103 6.46 8.85 8.32
C LYS A 103 4.99 8.63 8.67
N SER A 104 4.56 9.18 9.80
CA SER A 104 3.14 9.27 10.12
C SER A 104 2.40 10.12 9.09
N PHE A 105 1.26 9.62 8.60
CA PHE A 105 0.36 10.32 7.70
C PHE A 105 -1.06 10.46 8.26
N LEU A 106 -1.32 9.98 9.49
CA LEU A 106 -2.67 9.98 10.08
C LEU A 106 -3.30 11.38 10.12
N ASP A 107 -2.47 12.41 10.36
CA ASP A 107 -2.92 13.81 10.40
C ASP A 107 -3.32 14.38 9.04
N ILE A 108 -2.86 13.76 7.94
CA ILE A 108 -3.17 14.16 6.56
C ILE A 108 -4.58 13.68 6.15
N ILE A 109 -5.06 12.59 6.79
CA ILE A 109 -6.36 12.01 6.47
C ILE A 109 -7.45 12.93 7.03
N PRO A 110 -8.46 13.32 6.23
CA PRO A 110 -9.60 14.10 6.69
C PRO A 110 -10.33 13.41 7.86
N ALA A 111 -10.80 14.16 8.85
CA ALA A 111 -11.39 13.62 10.08
C ALA A 111 -12.56 12.67 9.81
N GLU A 112 -13.39 12.97 8.80
CA GLU A 112 -14.51 12.15 8.37
C GLU A 112 -14.11 10.78 7.78
N LYS A 113 -12.85 10.63 7.39
CA LYS A 113 -12.27 9.38 6.85
C LYS A 113 -11.50 8.58 7.91
N ARG A 114 -11.27 9.13 9.10
CA ARG A 114 -10.52 8.48 10.20
C ARG A 114 -11.39 7.46 10.93
N TYR A 115 -11.54 6.28 10.34
CA TYR A 115 -12.39 5.21 10.87
C TYR A 115 -11.94 4.68 12.25
N TRP A 116 -10.68 4.87 12.63
CA TRP A 116 -10.10 4.43 13.91
C TRP A 116 -10.35 5.43 15.05
N GLU A 117 -10.79 6.66 14.76
CA GLU A 117 -11.11 7.65 15.79
C GLU A 117 -12.55 7.44 16.29
N LYS A 118 -12.74 7.55 17.62
CA LYS A 118 -14.08 7.63 18.19
C LYS A 118 -14.68 8.99 17.80
N GLN A 119 -15.66 8.97 16.90
CA GLN A 119 -16.49 10.15 16.64
C GLN A 119 -17.32 10.41 17.91
N ASN A 120 -17.07 11.54 18.57
CA ASN A 120 -17.86 12.04 19.70
C ASN A 120 -19.22 12.56 19.24
#